data_AF-A0AAV2PAT7-F1
#
_entry.id   AF-A0AAV2PAT7-F1
#
_cell.length_a   1.000
_cell.length_b   1.000
_cell.length_c   1.000
_cell.angle_alpha   90.00
_cell.angle_beta   90.00
_cell.angle_gamma   90.00
#
_symmetry.space_group_name_H-M   'P 1'
#
loop_
_entity.id
_entity.type
_entity.pdbx_description
1 polymer ?
#
loop_
_entity_poly.entity_id
_entity_poly.type
_entity_poly.pdbx_seq_one_letter_code
_entity_poly.pdbx_strand_id
1 'polypeptide(L)'
;MTNTENKNNPFYYSLNGDRKEDEKLLEPIRYILQVPGKQIRSKLALAFNYWLKISPDRLEAIEEIVTMLHNSSIVTDDIQDNSILRRGIPVAHSVYGIASSLNAANYILFIALERVVNLQHPAATKVYMEQLLELHRGQGMEIFWRDNYVCPSEADYKTMTIRKTGGLFNLAVRLMKLFSTYEEDLSSLVAILGLYFQIRDDYCNLCLSEYTENKSYCEDLTEGKFSFPIIHAITTHPDDRQIVSLIMPDKDILRQRTKDIEVKRHCVKLLEKFGSFKYTRDVLEELDMKTRAEIGRLGGNPFLIKILDELKNWDTKEAPKNPLTGTF
;
A
#
# COMPACT_ATOMS: atom_id res chain seq x y z
N MET A 1 -21.85 4.51 35.29
CA MET A 1 -22.08 5.32 34.08
C MET A 1 -22.10 4.33 32.92
N THR A 2 -23.25 4.24 32.26
CA THR A 2 -23.61 3.18 31.31
C THR A 2 -22.78 3.26 30.04
N ASN A 3 -22.11 2.15 29.73
CA ASN A 3 -21.37 1.89 28.51
C ASN A 3 -22.37 1.84 27.34
N THR A 4 -22.53 2.93 26.61
CA THR A 4 -23.16 2.91 25.29
C THR A 4 -22.15 2.37 24.29
N GLU A 5 -21.95 1.05 24.32
CA GLU A 5 -21.34 0.34 23.21
C GLU A 5 -22.24 0.52 21.99
N ASN A 6 -21.65 1.12 20.96
CA ASN A 6 -22.27 1.40 19.68
C ASN A 6 -22.56 0.06 18.97
N LYS A 7 -23.72 -0.54 19.24
CA LYS A 7 -24.18 -1.85 18.72
C LYS A 7 -24.39 -1.91 17.19
N ASN A 8 -24.14 -0.83 16.45
CA ASN A 8 -24.53 -0.69 15.05
C ASN A 8 -23.37 -0.56 14.05
N ASN A 9 -22.13 -0.90 14.42
CA ASN A 9 -21.08 -1.08 13.41
C ASN A 9 -20.60 -2.54 13.42
N PRO A 10 -20.99 -3.38 12.45
CA PRO A 10 -20.50 -4.75 12.39
C PRO A 10 -18.99 -4.71 12.15
N PHE A 11 -18.23 -5.04 13.20
CA PHE A 11 -16.81 -5.29 13.10
C PHE A 11 -16.58 -6.66 12.41
N TYR A 12 -15.34 -6.97 12.05
CA TYR A 12 -14.95 -8.12 11.21
C TYR A 12 -15.12 -9.51 11.85
N TYR A 13 -16.15 -9.74 12.66
CA TYR A 13 -16.39 -11.01 13.32
C TYR A 13 -16.79 -12.10 12.34
N SER A 14 -16.45 -13.35 12.64
CA SER A 14 -16.93 -14.51 11.89
C SER A 14 -18.46 -14.60 11.96
N LEU A 15 -19.11 -14.99 10.86
CA LEU A 15 -20.56 -15.17 10.83
C LEU A 15 -20.99 -16.44 11.55
N ASN A 16 -20.07 -17.39 11.74
CA ASN A 16 -20.32 -18.70 12.33
C ASN A 16 -19.59 -18.92 13.67
N GLY A 17 -18.88 -17.91 14.20
CA GLY A 17 -18.01 -18.02 15.37
C GLY A 17 -18.59 -17.48 16.69
N ASP A 18 -17.88 -17.72 17.81
CA ASP A 18 -18.18 -17.05 19.08
C ASP A 18 -17.64 -15.61 19.03
N ARG A 19 -18.57 -14.66 19.01
CA ARG A 19 -18.26 -13.23 19.00
C ARG A 19 -17.32 -12.79 20.14
N LYS A 20 -17.45 -13.37 21.34
CA LYS A 20 -16.58 -13.01 22.48
C LYS A 20 -15.15 -13.51 22.29
N GLU A 21 -14.97 -14.61 21.56
CA GLU A 21 -13.65 -15.09 21.18
C GLU A 21 -13.05 -14.19 20.10
N ASP A 22 -13.83 -13.89 19.05
CA ASP A 22 -13.40 -12.99 17.98
C ASP A 22 -13.02 -11.59 18.51
N GLU A 23 -13.77 -11.08 19.49
CA GLU A 23 -13.46 -9.82 20.17
C GLU A 23 -12.06 -9.82 20.80
N LYS A 24 -11.63 -10.94 21.38
CA LYS A 24 -10.28 -11.06 21.96
C LYS A 24 -9.22 -11.25 20.88
N LEU A 25 -9.51 -12.08 19.88
CA LEU A 25 -8.56 -12.43 18.82
C LEU A 25 -8.27 -11.25 17.89
N LEU A 26 -9.23 -10.36 17.69
CA LEU A 26 -9.14 -9.23 16.75
C LEU A 26 -8.77 -7.90 17.41
N GLU A 27 -8.42 -7.88 18.70
CA GLU A 27 -7.91 -6.69 19.38
C GLU A 27 -6.75 -5.98 18.62
N PRO A 28 -5.74 -6.69 18.08
CA PRO A 28 -4.69 -6.06 17.27
C PRO A 28 -5.22 -5.32 16.02
N ILE A 29 -6.26 -5.88 15.38
CA ILE A 29 -6.90 -5.27 14.21
C ILE A 29 -7.77 -4.08 14.63
N ARG A 30 -8.49 -4.19 15.75
CA ARG A 30 -9.27 -3.09 16.30
C ARG A 30 -8.40 -1.90 16.67
N TYR A 31 -7.23 -2.17 17.24
CA TYR A 31 -6.26 -1.15 17.60
C TYR A 31 -5.83 -0.29 16.40
N ILE A 32 -5.41 -0.90 15.28
CA ILE A 32 -5.01 -0.14 14.09
C ILE A 32 -6.16 0.62 13.42
N LEU A 33 -7.40 0.16 13.63
CA LEU A 33 -8.60 0.80 13.11
C LEU A 33 -9.02 2.05 13.88
N GLN A 34 -8.47 2.28 15.09
CA GLN A 34 -8.71 3.51 15.84
C GLN A 34 -8.16 4.75 15.13
N VAL A 35 -7.17 4.59 14.25
CA VAL A 35 -6.62 5.67 13.44
C VAL A 35 -7.04 5.45 11.98
N PRO A 36 -8.16 6.06 11.53
CA PRO A 36 -8.66 5.86 10.19
C PRO A 36 -7.67 6.40 9.15
N GLY A 37 -7.42 5.63 8.09
CA GLY A 37 -6.63 6.10 6.95
C GLY A 37 -7.41 7.05 6.05
N LYS A 38 -6.80 7.51 4.94
CA LYS A 38 -7.43 8.43 3.97
C LYS A 38 -8.61 7.84 3.18
N GLN A 39 -9.09 6.63 3.53
CA GLN A 39 -10.21 5.90 2.91
C GLN A 39 -10.23 5.87 1.38
N ILE A 40 -9.04 5.91 0.75
CA ILE A 40 -8.89 6.00 -0.71
C ILE A 40 -9.52 4.77 -1.40
N ARG A 41 -9.49 3.60 -0.76
CA ARG A 41 -10.04 2.35 -1.31
C ARG A 41 -11.56 2.38 -1.47
N SER A 42 -12.30 2.89 -0.48
CA SER A 42 -13.76 3.06 -0.60
C SER A 42 -14.10 4.10 -1.67
N LYS A 43 -13.36 5.21 -1.74
CA LYS A 43 -13.51 6.18 -2.85
C LYS A 43 -13.27 5.54 -4.22
N LEU A 44 -12.26 4.66 -4.32
CA LEU A 44 -11.96 3.94 -5.56
C LEU A 44 -13.05 2.93 -5.92
N ALA A 45 -13.56 2.15 -4.97
CA ALA A 45 -14.65 1.21 -5.20
C ALA A 45 -15.89 1.95 -5.74
N LEU A 46 -16.27 3.07 -5.12
CA LEU A 46 -17.32 3.96 -5.63
C LEU A 46 -17.01 4.49 -7.03
N ALA A 47 -15.77 4.93 -7.28
CA ALA A 47 -15.36 5.42 -8.59
C ALA A 47 -15.47 4.33 -9.66
N PHE A 48 -15.03 3.11 -9.40
CA PHE A 48 -15.20 1.99 -10.34
C PHE A 48 -16.68 1.61 -10.51
N ASN A 49 -17.51 1.77 -9.47
CA ASN A 49 -18.94 1.50 -9.56
C ASN A 49 -19.69 2.47 -10.50
N TYR A 50 -19.11 3.63 -10.83
CA TYR A 50 -19.63 4.52 -11.87
C TYR A 50 -19.80 3.79 -13.22
N TRP A 51 -18.82 2.94 -13.57
CA TRP A 51 -18.87 2.10 -14.76
C TRP A 51 -19.60 0.79 -14.50
N LEU A 52 -19.28 0.12 -13.39
CA LEU A 52 -19.70 -1.26 -13.13
C LEU A 52 -21.17 -1.37 -12.70
N LYS A 53 -21.76 -0.34 -12.11
CA LYS A 53 -23.19 -0.23 -11.77
C LYS A 53 -23.76 -1.46 -11.05
N ILE A 54 -22.99 -2.02 -10.11
CA ILE A 54 -23.47 -3.11 -9.25
C ILE A 54 -24.39 -2.55 -8.17
N SER A 55 -25.22 -3.43 -7.59
CA SER A 55 -26.17 -3.03 -6.56
C SER A 55 -25.46 -2.59 -5.26
N PRO A 56 -26.06 -1.67 -4.47
CA PRO A 56 -25.42 -1.14 -3.26
C PRO A 56 -25.03 -2.21 -2.23
N ASP A 57 -25.85 -3.25 -2.06
CA ASP A 57 -25.57 -4.37 -1.16
C ASP A 57 -24.33 -5.16 -1.57
N ARG A 58 -24.12 -5.34 -2.88
CA ARG A 58 -22.93 -6.02 -3.42
C ARG A 58 -21.70 -5.16 -3.30
N LEU A 59 -21.84 -3.85 -3.54
CA LEU A 59 -20.75 -2.90 -3.36
C LEU A 59 -20.27 -2.89 -1.91
N GLU A 60 -21.19 -2.76 -0.95
CA GLU A 60 -20.88 -2.75 0.48
C GLU A 60 -20.17 -4.04 0.92
N ALA A 61 -20.67 -5.20 0.50
CA ALA A 61 -20.04 -6.49 0.80
C ALA A 61 -18.61 -6.60 0.23
N ILE A 62 -18.38 -6.12 -1.00
CA ILE A 62 -17.04 -6.13 -1.61
C ILE A 62 -16.11 -5.12 -0.94
N GLU A 63 -16.62 -3.94 -0.57
CA GLU A 63 -15.86 -2.94 0.19
C GLU A 63 -15.43 -3.47 1.56
N GLU A 64 -16.30 -4.20 2.27
CA GLU A 64 -15.98 -4.89 3.53
C GLU A 64 -14.80 -5.87 3.32
N ILE A 65 -14.89 -6.76 2.33
CA ILE A 65 -13.85 -7.73 1.99
C ILE A 65 -12.50 -7.04 1.72
N VAL A 66 -12.50 -6.02 0.87
CA VAL A 66 -11.27 -5.30 0.48
C VAL A 66 -10.67 -4.57 1.67
N THR A 67 -11.51 -3.99 2.54
CA THR A 67 -11.07 -3.27 3.74
C THR A 67 -10.48 -4.23 4.78
N MET A 68 -11.11 -5.38 5.00
CA MET A 68 -10.58 -6.44 5.86
C MET A 68 -9.19 -6.88 5.42
N LEU A 69 -9.04 -7.21 4.14
CA LEU A 69 -7.75 -7.64 3.58
C LEU A 69 -6.70 -6.54 3.65
N HIS A 70 -7.07 -5.28 3.42
CA HIS A 70 -6.15 -4.16 3.54
C HIS A 70 -5.59 -4.01 4.96
N ASN A 71 -6.47 -4.11 5.98
CA ASN A 71 -6.04 -3.96 7.36
C ASN A 71 -5.22 -5.18 7.83
N SER A 72 -5.59 -6.38 7.40
CA SER A 72 -4.77 -7.58 7.60
C SER A 72 -3.38 -7.43 6.98
N SER A 73 -3.31 -6.95 5.72
CA SER A 73 -2.03 -6.78 5.05
C SER A 73 -1.17 -5.71 5.72
N ILE A 74 -1.75 -4.61 6.21
CA ILE A 74 -1.02 -3.59 7.00
C ILE A 74 -0.31 -4.21 8.21
N VAL A 75 -1.01 -5.01 9.02
CA VAL A 75 -0.43 -5.61 10.23
C VAL A 75 0.69 -6.58 9.87
N THR A 76 0.48 -7.41 8.85
CA THR A 76 1.50 -8.36 8.39
C THR A 76 2.72 -7.65 7.79
N ASP A 77 2.53 -6.59 7.00
CA ASP A 77 3.58 -5.75 6.41
C ASP A 77 4.40 -5.06 7.51
N ASP A 78 3.75 -4.44 8.50
CA ASP A 78 4.43 -3.83 9.66
C ASP A 78 5.35 -4.82 10.41
N ILE A 79 4.92 -6.08 10.54
CA ILE A 79 5.73 -7.14 11.14
C ILE A 79 6.90 -7.53 10.23
N GLN A 80 6.66 -7.70 8.93
CA GLN A 80 7.67 -8.11 7.94
C GLN A 80 8.75 -7.04 7.74
N ASP A 81 8.40 -5.79 7.97
CA ASP A 81 9.25 -4.62 7.76
C ASP A 81 9.93 -4.16 9.06
N ASN A 82 9.49 -4.65 10.22
CA ASN A 82 9.90 -4.19 11.55
C ASN A 82 9.60 -2.69 11.75
N SER A 83 8.49 -2.21 11.19
CA SER A 83 8.05 -0.82 11.30
C SER A 83 7.79 -0.46 12.77
N ILE A 84 7.94 0.82 13.13
CA ILE A 84 7.81 1.28 14.53
C ILE A 84 6.46 1.95 14.78
N LEU A 85 6.01 2.80 13.84
CA LEU A 85 4.73 3.49 13.92
C LEU A 85 3.88 3.23 12.68
N ARG A 86 2.57 3.30 12.86
CA ARG A 86 1.59 3.32 11.80
C ARG A 86 0.58 4.42 12.07
N ARG A 87 0.50 5.40 11.17
CA ARG A 87 -0.37 6.58 11.30
C ARG A 87 -0.17 7.32 12.64
N GLY A 88 1.09 7.43 13.08
CA GLY A 88 1.48 8.18 14.28
C GLY A 88 1.25 7.46 15.61
N ILE A 89 0.74 6.23 15.61
CA ILE A 89 0.65 5.37 16.80
C ILE A 89 1.62 4.18 16.68
N PRO A 90 2.04 3.55 17.79
CA PRO A 90 2.81 2.31 17.74
C PRO A 90 2.14 1.25 16.87
N VAL A 91 2.93 0.44 16.17
CA VAL A 91 2.40 -0.72 15.43
C VAL A 91 1.79 -1.77 16.36
N ALA A 92 0.79 -2.51 15.88
CA ALA A 92 0.05 -3.49 16.68
C ALA A 92 0.96 -4.54 17.34
N HIS A 93 1.99 -5.01 16.62
CA HIS A 93 2.89 -6.03 17.14
C HIS A 93 3.81 -5.53 18.26
N SER A 94 3.98 -4.21 18.41
CA SER A 94 4.68 -3.61 19.55
C SER A 94 3.81 -3.55 20.82
N VAL A 95 2.48 -3.57 20.67
CA VAL A 95 1.51 -3.51 21.78
C VAL A 95 1.05 -4.90 22.21
N TYR A 96 0.67 -5.74 21.25
CA TYR A 96 0.08 -7.07 21.50
C TYR A 96 1.06 -8.23 21.25
N GLY A 97 2.28 -7.93 20.76
CA GLY A 97 3.26 -8.93 20.37
C GLY A 97 3.06 -9.44 18.94
N ILE A 98 4.15 -9.96 18.36
CA ILE A 98 4.19 -10.50 17.00
C ILE A 98 3.21 -11.66 16.83
N ALA A 99 3.20 -12.63 17.76
CA ALA A 99 2.37 -13.83 17.64
C ALA A 99 0.87 -13.51 17.59
N SER A 100 0.40 -12.62 18.47
CA SER A 100 -1.01 -12.22 18.51
C SER A 100 -1.39 -11.44 17.25
N SER A 101 -0.55 -10.48 16.85
CA SER A 101 -0.83 -9.62 15.69
C SER A 101 -0.83 -10.40 14.38
N LEU A 102 0.12 -11.32 14.20
CA LEU A 102 0.19 -12.20 13.03
C LEU A 102 -1.02 -13.15 12.97
N ASN A 103 -1.40 -13.76 14.10
CA ASN A 103 -2.57 -14.63 14.15
C ASN A 103 -3.85 -13.86 13.82
N ALA A 104 -4.03 -12.65 14.38
CA ALA A 104 -5.18 -11.80 14.09
C ALA A 104 -5.26 -11.42 12.60
N ALA A 105 -4.13 -11.04 12.00
CA ALA A 105 -4.07 -10.73 10.57
C ALA A 105 -4.43 -11.95 9.70
N ASN A 106 -3.89 -13.13 10.02
CA ASN A 106 -4.21 -14.38 9.32
C ASN A 106 -5.68 -14.77 9.49
N TYR A 107 -6.25 -14.58 10.68
CA TYR A 107 -7.65 -14.89 10.92
C TYR A 107 -8.59 -14.05 10.04
N ILE A 108 -8.29 -12.75 9.89
CA ILE A 108 -9.04 -11.87 8.98
C ILE A 108 -9.02 -12.36 7.52
N LEU A 109 -7.95 -13.02 7.05
CA LEU A 109 -7.92 -13.61 5.70
C LEU A 109 -9.01 -14.69 5.56
N PHE A 110 -9.30 -15.47 6.60
CA PHE A 110 -10.32 -16.50 6.53
C PHE A 110 -11.73 -15.93 6.72
N ILE A 111 -11.90 -14.90 7.53
CA ILE A 111 -13.20 -14.21 7.63
C ILE A 111 -13.52 -13.49 6.31
N ALA A 112 -12.52 -12.89 5.65
CA ALA A 112 -12.71 -12.29 4.33
C ALA A 112 -13.10 -13.35 3.28
N LEU A 113 -12.51 -14.55 3.35
CA LEU A 113 -12.93 -15.69 2.52
C LEU A 113 -14.37 -16.11 2.82
N GLU A 114 -14.80 -16.15 4.09
CA GLU A 114 -16.19 -16.40 4.47
C GLU A 114 -17.15 -15.38 3.82
N ARG A 115 -16.79 -14.09 3.84
CA ARG A 115 -17.56 -13.03 3.15
C ARG A 115 -17.62 -13.26 1.64
N VAL A 116 -16.50 -13.63 1.01
CA VAL A 116 -16.44 -13.93 -0.43
C VAL A 116 -17.34 -15.11 -0.80
N VAL A 117 -17.37 -16.17 0.01
CA VAL A 117 -18.27 -17.31 -0.20
C VAL A 117 -19.72 -16.86 -0.13
N ASN A 118 -20.05 -15.96 0.80
CA ASN A 118 -21.40 -15.39 0.95
C ASN A 118 -21.81 -14.42 -0.16
N LEU A 119 -20.89 -14.03 -1.07
CA LEU A 119 -21.28 -13.37 -2.31
C LEU A 119 -22.10 -14.30 -3.22
N GLN A 120 -22.09 -15.61 -3.01
CA GLN A 120 -22.89 -16.62 -3.73
C GLN A 120 -22.68 -16.58 -5.26
N HIS A 121 -21.49 -16.16 -5.71
CA HIS A 121 -21.10 -16.23 -7.11
C HIS A 121 -20.05 -17.33 -7.30
N PRO A 122 -20.22 -18.28 -8.25
CA PRO A 122 -19.37 -19.46 -8.36
C PRO A 122 -17.89 -19.14 -8.64
N ALA A 123 -17.62 -17.99 -9.27
CA ALA A 123 -16.25 -17.54 -9.55
C ALA A 123 -15.60 -16.71 -8.41
N ALA A 124 -16.35 -16.30 -7.37
CA ALA A 124 -15.85 -15.35 -6.37
C ALA A 124 -14.65 -15.89 -5.59
N THR A 125 -14.73 -17.14 -5.11
CA THR A 125 -13.63 -17.79 -4.40
C THR A 125 -12.38 -17.98 -5.27
N LYS A 126 -12.58 -18.24 -6.58
CA LYS A 126 -11.47 -18.35 -7.54
C LYS A 126 -10.76 -17.02 -7.71
N VAL A 127 -11.51 -15.94 -7.91
CA VAL A 127 -10.96 -14.57 -8.01
C VAL A 127 -10.18 -14.23 -6.74
N TYR A 128 -10.75 -14.49 -5.57
CA TYR A 128 -10.10 -14.27 -4.28
C TYR A 128 -8.76 -15.00 -4.15
N MET A 129 -8.76 -16.31 -4.40
CA MET A 129 -7.56 -17.16 -4.38
C MET A 129 -6.48 -16.65 -5.32
N GLU A 130 -6.82 -16.37 -6.58
CA GLU A 130 -5.87 -15.88 -7.57
C GLU A 130 -5.22 -14.56 -7.14
N GLN A 131 -6.01 -13.61 -6.62
CA GLN A 131 -5.48 -12.31 -6.24
C GLN A 131 -4.64 -12.35 -4.96
N LEU A 132 -5.00 -13.18 -3.98
CA LEU A 132 -4.18 -13.35 -2.79
C LEU A 132 -2.85 -14.02 -3.09
N LEU A 133 -2.82 -14.98 -4.02
CA LEU A 133 -1.56 -15.57 -4.50
C LEU A 133 -0.69 -14.52 -5.19
N GLU A 134 -1.24 -13.68 -6.06
CA GLU A 134 -0.48 -12.58 -6.67
C GLU A 134 0.03 -11.58 -5.62
N LEU A 135 -0.81 -11.19 -4.65
CA LEU A 135 -0.40 -10.27 -3.58
C LEU A 135 0.80 -10.81 -2.81
N HIS A 136 0.78 -12.08 -2.40
CA HIS A 136 1.89 -12.73 -1.70
C HIS A 136 3.13 -12.92 -2.58
N ARG A 137 2.95 -13.17 -3.89
CA ARG A 137 4.07 -13.18 -4.85
C ARG A 137 4.73 -11.80 -4.94
N GLY A 138 3.95 -10.73 -5.01
CA GLY A 138 4.43 -9.35 -5.00
C GLY A 138 5.21 -9.03 -3.72
N GLN A 139 4.59 -9.27 -2.56
CA GLN A 139 5.25 -9.07 -1.26
C GLN A 139 6.54 -9.89 -1.14
N GLY A 140 6.52 -11.15 -1.57
CA GLY A 140 7.68 -12.03 -1.53
C GLY A 140 8.82 -11.57 -2.42
N MET A 141 8.54 -10.97 -3.60
CA MET A 141 9.58 -10.38 -4.46
C MET A 141 10.30 -9.24 -3.74
N GLU A 142 9.55 -8.33 -3.13
CA GLU A 142 10.10 -7.19 -2.38
C GLU A 142 10.97 -7.65 -1.20
N ILE A 143 10.45 -8.57 -0.37
CA ILE A 143 11.17 -9.15 0.77
C ILE A 143 12.44 -9.85 0.28
N PHE A 144 12.35 -10.64 -0.80
CA PHE A 144 13.50 -11.34 -1.34
C PHE A 144 14.60 -10.37 -1.76
N TRP A 145 14.25 -9.31 -2.51
CA TRP A 145 15.22 -8.29 -2.92
C TRP A 145 15.87 -7.63 -1.73
N ARG A 146 15.07 -7.15 -0.77
CA ARG A 146 15.52 -6.48 0.45
C ARG A 146 16.45 -7.36 1.29
N ASP A 147 16.05 -8.60 1.58
CA ASP A 147 16.76 -9.47 2.53
C ASP A 147 17.96 -10.19 1.88
N ASN A 148 18.00 -10.27 0.54
CA ASN A 148 19.15 -10.82 -0.22
C ASN A 148 20.00 -9.73 -0.88
N TYR A 149 19.66 -8.45 -0.68
CA TYR A 149 20.38 -7.30 -1.21
C TYR A 149 20.53 -7.31 -2.74
N VAL A 150 19.47 -7.72 -3.43
CA VAL A 150 19.39 -7.76 -4.89
C VAL A 150 18.52 -6.61 -5.35
N CYS A 151 19.14 -5.53 -5.85
CA CYS A 151 18.39 -4.43 -6.43
C CYS A 151 17.65 -4.91 -7.69
N PRO A 152 16.32 -4.73 -7.79
CA PRO A 152 15.57 -5.11 -8.98
C PRO A 152 15.80 -4.12 -10.14
N SER A 153 15.46 -4.54 -11.35
CA SER A 153 15.26 -3.61 -12.46
C SER A 153 13.94 -2.84 -12.28
N GLU A 154 13.78 -1.70 -12.96
CA GLU A 154 12.50 -0.97 -12.94
C GLU A 154 11.34 -1.81 -13.51
N ALA A 155 11.62 -2.69 -14.48
CA ALA A 155 10.61 -3.60 -15.04
C ALA A 155 10.15 -4.66 -14.02
N ASP A 156 11.09 -5.19 -13.22
CA ASP A 156 10.78 -6.11 -12.14
C ASP A 156 10.01 -5.40 -11.02
N TYR A 157 10.43 -4.20 -10.64
CA TYR A 157 9.73 -3.37 -9.65
C TYR A 157 8.29 -3.09 -10.08
N LYS A 158 8.06 -2.74 -11.36
CA LYS A 158 6.72 -2.57 -11.92
C LYS A 158 5.89 -3.85 -11.80
N THR A 159 6.47 -5.01 -12.10
CA THR A 159 5.80 -6.31 -11.99
C THR A 159 5.42 -6.61 -10.53
N MET A 160 6.34 -6.39 -9.59
CA MET A 160 6.08 -6.54 -8.16
C MET A 160 4.95 -5.61 -7.71
N THR A 161 4.96 -4.36 -8.14
CA THR A 161 3.96 -3.35 -7.76
C THR A 161 2.56 -3.69 -8.24
N ILE A 162 2.44 -4.17 -9.50
CA ILE A 162 1.17 -4.65 -10.06
C ILE A 162 0.61 -5.80 -9.23
N ARG A 163 1.49 -6.66 -8.70
CA ARG A 163 1.12 -7.79 -7.85
C ARG A 163 0.74 -7.39 -6.43
N LYS A 164 1.59 -6.61 -5.74
CA LYS A 164 1.41 -6.20 -4.33
C LYS A 164 0.27 -5.19 -4.19
N THR A 165 0.44 -4.01 -4.80
CA THR A 165 -0.50 -2.88 -4.63
C THR A 165 -1.65 -2.96 -5.63
N GLY A 166 -1.36 -3.35 -6.87
CA GLY A 166 -2.39 -3.60 -7.87
C GLY A 166 -3.25 -4.83 -7.55
N GLY A 167 -2.76 -5.83 -6.81
CA GLY A 167 -3.48 -7.07 -6.51
C GLY A 167 -4.77 -6.84 -5.72
N LEU A 168 -4.76 -5.94 -4.73
CA LEU A 168 -5.97 -5.65 -3.96
C LEU A 168 -6.98 -4.79 -4.73
N PHE A 169 -6.51 -3.87 -5.58
CA PHE A 169 -7.40 -3.14 -6.51
C PHE A 169 -8.01 -4.07 -7.56
N ASN A 170 -7.21 -4.98 -8.11
CA ASN A 170 -7.69 -5.99 -9.04
C ASN A 170 -8.69 -6.93 -8.37
N LEU A 171 -8.50 -7.31 -7.10
CA LEU A 171 -9.50 -8.07 -6.36
C LEU A 171 -10.84 -7.34 -6.30
N ALA A 172 -10.83 -6.07 -5.90
CA ALA A 172 -12.05 -5.26 -5.83
C ALA A 172 -12.77 -5.22 -7.19
N VAL A 173 -12.06 -4.79 -8.23
CA VAL A 173 -12.63 -4.63 -9.58
C VAL A 173 -13.10 -5.96 -10.16
N ARG A 174 -12.33 -7.04 -9.99
CA ARG A 174 -12.71 -8.38 -10.50
C ARG A 174 -13.92 -8.93 -9.78
N LEU A 175 -14.02 -8.77 -8.45
CA LEU A 175 -15.22 -9.17 -7.70
C LEU A 175 -16.45 -8.35 -8.14
N MET A 176 -16.29 -7.04 -8.34
CA MET A 176 -17.38 -6.19 -8.83
C MET A 176 -17.81 -6.58 -10.26
N LYS A 177 -16.87 -6.90 -11.16
CA LYS A 177 -17.19 -7.36 -12.52
C LYS A 177 -18.04 -8.64 -12.55
N LEU A 178 -17.97 -9.50 -11.53
CA LEU A 178 -18.84 -10.69 -11.46
C LEU A 178 -20.34 -10.34 -11.37
N PHE A 179 -20.67 -9.14 -10.91
CA PHE A 179 -22.04 -8.66 -10.74
C PHE A 179 -22.41 -7.51 -11.69
N SER A 180 -21.55 -7.24 -12.68
CA SER A 180 -21.70 -6.14 -13.63
C SER A 180 -21.90 -6.66 -15.04
N THR A 181 -22.62 -5.88 -15.86
CA THR A 181 -22.72 -6.10 -17.32
C THR A 181 -21.68 -5.29 -18.11
N TYR A 182 -20.78 -4.57 -17.43
CA TYR A 182 -19.77 -3.74 -18.08
C TYR A 182 -18.62 -4.59 -18.63
N GLU A 183 -18.48 -4.61 -19.96
CA GLU A 183 -17.59 -5.56 -20.64
C GLU A 183 -16.14 -5.06 -20.74
N GLU A 184 -15.94 -3.74 -20.87
CA GLU A 184 -14.61 -3.12 -21.09
C GLU A 184 -13.56 -3.61 -20.10
N ASP A 185 -12.34 -3.80 -20.60
CA ASP A 185 -11.21 -4.19 -19.77
C ASP A 185 -10.71 -3.02 -18.93
N LEU A 186 -10.67 -3.24 -17.62
CA LEU A 186 -10.19 -2.28 -16.62
C LEU A 186 -8.79 -2.63 -16.11
N SER A 187 -8.21 -3.77 -16.51
CA SER A 187 -6.93 -4.25 -16.00
C SER A 187 -5.77 -3.30 -16.28
N SER A 188 -5.74 -2.66 -17.45
CA SER A 188 -4.74 -1.62 -17.78
C SER A 188 -4.81 -0.46 -16.80
N LEU A 189 -6.01 0.10 -16.58
CA LEU A 189 -6.23 1.21 -15.66
C LEU A 189 -5.83 0.85 -14.23
N VAL A 190 -6.22 -0.34 -13.75
CA VAL A 190 -5.88 -0.82 -12.40
C VAL A 190 -4.36 -0.98 -12.25
N ALA A 191 -3.67 -1.49 -13.28
CA ALA A 191 -2.22 -1.63 -13.25
C ALA A 191 -1.50 -0.27 -13.20
N ILE A 192 -1.95 0.72 -13.97
CA ILE A 192 -1.39 2.07 -13.95
C ILE A 192 -1.63 2.73 -12.58
N LEU A 193 -2.85 2.62 -12.03
CA LEU A 193 -3.17 3.13 -10.70
C LEU A 193 -2.31 2.47 -9.63
N GLY A 194 -2.20 1.13 -9.64
CA GLY A 194 -1.36 0.40 -8.69
C GLY A 194 0.09 0.87 -8.69
N LEU A 195 0.64 1.11 -9.89
CA LEU A 195 1.99 1.65 -10.06
C LEU A 195 2.11 3.08 -9.54
N TYR A 196 1.16 3.95 -9.90
CA TYR A 196 1.12 5.33 -9.43
C TYR A 196 1.05 5.42 -7.90
N PHE A 197 0.18 4.63 -7.27
CA PHE A 197 0.03 4.62 -5.81
C PHE A 197 1.30 4.18 -5.09
N GLN A 198 2.00 3.15 -5.59
CA GLN A 198 3.24 2.68 -4.97
C GLN A 198 4.38 3.67 -5.13
N ILE A 199 4.64 4.14 -6.36
CA ILE A 199 5.72 5.12 -6.61
C ILE A 199 5.48 6.40 -5.81
N ARG A 200 4.21 6.82 -5.69
CA ARG A 200 3.85 7.96 -4.86
C ARG A 200 4.13 7.69 -3.38
N ASP A 201 3.81 6.50 -2.85
CA ASP A 201 4.12 6.16 -1.45
C ASP A 201 5.63 6.15 -1.20
N ASP A 202 6.42 5.54 -2.09
CA ASP A 202 7.88 5.50 -2.05
C ASP A 202 8.48 6.92 -2.07
N TYR A 203 7.98 7.79 -2.95
CA TYR A 203 8.40 9.19 -3.03
C TYR A 203 8.06 9.96 -1.74
N CYS A 204 6.82 9.83 -1.27
CA CYS A 204 6.35 10.50 -0.06
C CYS A 204 7.09 10.05 1.21
N ASN A 205 7.46 8.76 1.31
CA ASN A 205 8.23 8.20 2.43
C ASN A 205 9.56 8.93 2.62
N LEU A 206 10.23 9.26 1.51
CA LEU A 206 11.55 9.88 1.52
C LEU A 206 11.53 11.42 1.53
N CYS A 207 10.44 12.03 1.05
CA CYS A 207 10.39 13.48 0.80
C CYS A 207 9.44 14.27 1.73
N LEU A 208 8.35 13.69 2.22
CA LEU A 208 7.32 14.48 2.92
C LEU A 208 7.48 14.45 4.44
N SER A 209 7.39 15.63 5.04
CA SER A 209 7.38 15.79 6.50
C SER A 209 6.17 15.12 7.17
N GLU A 210 4.98 15.20 6.56
CA GLU A 210 3.76 14.52 7.03
C GLU A 210 3.95 13.00 7.17
N TYR A 211 4.79 12.38 6.31
CA TYR A 211 5.08 10.95 6.39
C TYR A 211 6.01 10.60 7.55
N THR A 212 6.87 11.54 7.95
CA THR A 212 7.75 11.39 9.13
C THR A 212 6.91 11.24 10.41
N GLU A 213 5.82 11.99 10.52
CA GLU A 213 4.90 11.93 11.66
C GLU A 213 4.08 10.63 11.70
N ASN A 214 3.79 10.04 10.53
CA ASN A 214 2.92 8.88 10.42
C ASN A 214 3.63 7.52 10.55
N LYS A 215 4.88 7.41 10.10
CA LYS A 215 5.62 6.14 9.98
C LYS A 215 6.94 6.22 10.75
N SER A 216 7.92 6.93 10.19
CA SER A 216 9.12 7.48 10.83
C SER A 216 9.91 8.21 9.74
N TYR A 217 10.95 8.97 10.09
CA TYR A 217 11.75 9.69 9.07
C TYR A 217 12.44 8.69 8.12
N CYS A 218 12.09 8.70 6.83
CA CYS A 218 12.62 7.80 5.78
C CYS A 218 12.64 6.33 6.23
N GLU A 219 11.47 5.78 6.56
CA GLU A 219 11.35 4.41 7.08
C GLU A 219 11.85 3.36 6.08
N ASP A 220 11.65 3.58 4.76
CA ASP A 220 12.12 2.68 3.71
C ASP A 220 13.66 2.43 3.81
N LEU A 221 14.42 3.42 4.27
CA LEU A 221 15.87 3.30 4.49
C LEU A 221 16.20 2.43 5.72
N THR A 222 15.38 2.49 6.78
CA THR A 222 15.52 1.60 7.93
C THR A 222 15.10 0.18 7.58
N GLU A 223 14.08 0.01 6.76
CA GLU A 223 13.65 -1.30 6.28
C GLU A 223 14.72 -1.92 5.37
N GLY A 224 15.55 -1.10 4.71
CA GLY A 224 16.51 -1.54 3.70
C GLY A 224 15.86 -1.78 2.35
N LYS A 225 14.69 -1.18 2.12
CA LYS A 225 13.84 -1.42 0.96
C LYS A 225 14.43 -0.76 -0.29
N PHE A 226 14.34 -1.47 -1.42
CA PHE A 226 14.61 -0.93 -2.74
C PHE A 226 13.38 -0.18 -3.27
N SER A 227 13.14 1.03 -2.77
CA SER A 227 12.06 1.90 -3.25
C SER A 227 12.40 2.53 -4.60
N PHE A 228 11.40 3.04 -5.33
CA PHE A 228 11.59 3.53 -6.71
C PHE A 228 12.72 4.57 -6.87
N PRO A 229 12.85 5.61 -6.01
CA PRO A 229 13.95 6.57 -6.12
C PRO A 229 15.32 5.93 -5.87
N ILE A 230 15.38 4.93 -4.99
CA ILE A 230 16.59 4.18 -4.67
C ILE A 230 17.00 3.33 -5.88
N ILE A 231 16.07 2.55 -6.45
CA ILE A 231 16.32 1.74 -7.65
C ILE A 231 16.90 2.61 -8.78
N HIS A 232 16.26 3.74 -9.09
CA HIS A 232 16.76 4.66 -10.12
C HIS A 232 18.20 5.12 -9.83
N ALA A 233 18.50 5.52 -8.59
CA ALA A 233 19.84 5.96 -8.22
C ALA A 233 20.86 4.84 -8.51
N ILE A 234 20.57 3.64 -8.02
CA ILE A 234 21.42 2.44 -8.16
C ILE A 234 21.68 2.11 -9.63
N THR A 235 20.64 2.11 -10.46
CA THR A 235 20.74 1.69 -11.87
C THR A 235 21.40 2.72 -12.76
N THR A 236 21.29 4.01 -12.44
CA THR A 236 21.85 5.10 -13.26
C THR A 236 23.30 5.43 -12.94
N HIS A 237 23.77 5.14 -11.72
CA HIS A 237 25.15 5.39 -11.31
C HIS A 237 25.81 4.14 -10.68
N PRO A 238 25.89 3.01 -11.43
CA PRO A 238 26.35 1.73 -10.88
C PRO A 238 27.81 1.74 -10.42
N ASP A 239 28.64 2.63 -10.99
CA ASP A 239 30.07 2.75 -10.70
C ASP A 239 30.40 3.86 -9.68
N ASP A 240 29.41 4.65 -9.24
CA ASP A 240 29.64 5.71 -8.27
C ASP A 240 29.88 5.11 -6.89
N ARG A 241 31.08 5.32 -6.34
CA ARG A 241 31.49 4.77 -5.03
C ARG A 241 30.55 5.14 -3.89
N GLN A 242 29.82 6.26 -3.97
CA GLN A 242 28.84 6.70 -2.97
C GLN A 242 27.55 5.87 -3.07
N ILE A 243 27.10 5.54 -4.28
CA ILE A 243 25.98 4.60 -4.52
C ILE A 243 26.38 3.17 -4.20
N VAL A 244 27.57 2.76 -4.60
CA VAL A 244 28.12 1.45 -4.26
C VAL A 244 28.19 1.29 -2.73
N SER A 245 28.50 2.36 -1.98
CA SER A 245 28.42 2.34 -0.51
C SER A 245 27.00 2.33 0.08
N LEU A 246 25.97 2.61 -0.70
CA LEU A 246 24.55 2.46 -0.32
C LEU A 246 24.03 1.01 -0.47
N ILE A 247 24.78 0.10 -1.10
CA ILE A 247 24.31 -1.26 -1.48
C ILE A 247 25.33 -2.39 -1.18
N MET A 248 26.62 -2.05 -0.98
CA MET A 248 27.69 -3.06 -0.85
C MET A 248 27.95 -3.57 0.58
N PRO A 249 28.27 -4.87 0.73
CA PRO A 249 28.33 -5.60 2.00
C PRO A 249 29.04 -4.93 3.19
N ASP A 250 30.08 -4.15 2.94
CA ASP A 250 31.02 -3.72 3.98
C ASP A 250 30.76 -2.28 4.50
N LYS A 251 29.82 -1.51 3.91
CA LYS A 251 29.54 -0.09 4.28
C LYS A 251 28.07 0.33 4.18
N ASP A 252 27.16 -0.61 3.95
CA ASP A 252 25.83 -0.37 3.39
C ASP A 252 24.78 0.11 4.41
N ILE A 253 24.17 1.26 4.09
CA ILE A 253 23.12 1.92 4.88
C ILE A 253 21.82 1.09 4.91
N LEU A 254 21.45 0.47 3.78
CA LEU A 254 20.28 -0.40 3.65
C LEU A 254 20.50 -1.74 4.36
N ARG A 255 21.70 -2.34 4.27
CA ARG A 255 22.12 -3.50 5.10
C ARG A 255 22.16 -3.19 6.57
N GLN A 256 22.66 -2.01 6.93
CA GLN A 256 22.73 -1.57 8.31
C GLN A 256 21.33 -1.35 8.90
N ARG A 257 20.29 -1.20 8.07
CA ARG A 257 18.92 -0.89 8.50
C ARG A 257 18.93 0.26 9.50
N THR A 258 19.72 1.28 9.16
CA THR A 258 20.12 2.30 10.14
C THR A 258 18.92 3.06 10.67
N LYS A 259 18.97 3.39 11.96
CA LYS A 259 18.03 4.30 12.61
C LYS A 259 18.62 5.71 12.76
N ASP A 260 19.87 5.92 12.33
CA ASP A 260 20.56 7.20 12.42
C ASP A 260 20.00 8.20 11.40
N ILE A 261 19.50 9.33 11.92
CA ILE A 261 18.86 10.38 11.14
C ILE A 261 19.87 11.09 10.21
N GLU A 262 21.11 11.26 10.62
CA GLU A 262 22.14 11.92 9.81
C GLU A 262 22.54 11.05 8.62
N VAL A 263 22.64 9.73 8.84
CA VAL A 263 22.90 8.76 7.76
C VAL A 263 21.74 8.75 6.76
N LYS A 264 20.50 8.73 7.23
CA LYS A 264 19.31 8.84 6.37
C LYS A 264 19.29 10.15 5.58
N ARG A 265 19.60 11.28 6.23
CA ARG A 265 19.67 12.58 5.57
C ARG A 265 20.75 12.62 4.50
N HIS A 266 21.91 12.00 4.74
CA HIS A 266 22.95 11.87 3.74
C HIS A 266 22.46 11.09 2.52
N CYS A 267 21.77 9.97 2.72
CA CYS A 267 21.16 9.20 1.64
C CYS A 267 20.16 10.02 0.82
N VAL A 268 19.24 10.75 1.47
CA VAL A 268 18.29 11.63 0.77
C VAL A 268 19.01 12.68 -0.08
N LYS A 269 20.07 13.31 0.44
CA LYS A 269 20.88 14.27 -0.33
C LYS A 269 21.55 13.64 -1.56
N LEU A 270 21.99 12.39 -1.44
CA LEU A 270 22.54 11.65 -2.58
C LEU A 270 21.46 11.37 -3.65
N LEU A 271 20.27 10.93 -3.24
CA LEU A 271 19.15 10.69 -4.16
C LEU A 271 18.76 11.97 -4.92
N GLU A 272 18.76 13.13 -4.26
CA GLU A 272 18.53 14.42 -4.92
C GLU A 272 19.68 14.76 -5.90
N LYS A 273 20.94 14.60 -5.49
CA LYS A 273 22.12 14.84 -6.35
C LYS A 273 22.09 13.99 -7.62
N PHE A 274 21.65 12.73 -7.53
CA PHE A 274 21.52 11.82 -8.67
C PHE A 274 20.25 12.04 -9.50
N GLY A 275 19.42 13.02 -9.12
CA GLY A 275 18.19 13.34 -9.84
C GLY A 275 17.07 12.32 -9.66
N SER A 276 17.19 11.38 -8.71
CA SER A 276 16.19 10.33 -8.50
C SER A 276 14.82 10.87 -8.11
N PHE A 277 14.77 11.94 -7.31
CA PHE A 277 13.49 12.57 -6.95
C PHE A 277 12.84 13.28 -8.12
N LYS A 278 13.64 13.94 -8.96
CA LYS A 278 13.13 14.54 -10.20
C LYS A 278 12.59 13.45 -11.14
N TYR A 279 13.38 12.41 -11.41
CA TYR A 279 12.94 11.28 -12.23
C TYR A 279 11.64 10.66 -11.70
N THR A 280 11.55 10.45 -10.38
CA THR A 280 10.34 9.91 -9.75
C THR A 280 9.12 10.80 -9.98
N ARG A 281 9.26 12.13 -9.87
CA ARG A 281 8.17 13.07 -10.19
C ARG A 281 7.78 13.02 -11.66
N ASP A 282 8.75 13.04 -12.57
CA ASP A 282 8.50 12.96 -14.01
C ASP A 282 7.71 11.67 -14.37
N VAL A 283 8.06 10.53 -13.76
CA VAL A 283 7.33 9.26 -13.90
C VAL A 283 5.92 9.34 -13.32
N LEU A 284 5.73 9.99 -12.16
CA LEU A 284 4.40 10.19 -11.57
C LEU A 284 3.51 11.08 -12.45
N GLU A 285 4.06 12.13 -13.06
CA GLU A 285 3.34 12.97 -14.03
C GLU A 285 2.93 12.15 -15.26
N GLU A 286 3.84 11.34 -15.80
CA GLU A 286 3.55 10.46 -16.94
C GLU A 286 2.44 9.45 -16.61
N LEU A 287 2.48 8.85 -15.41
CA LEU A 287 1.45 7.92 -14.96
C LEU A 287 0.10 8.61 -14.73
N ASP A 288 0.06 9.83 -14.18
CA ASP A 288 -1.18 10.61 -14.07
C ASP A 288 -1.77 10.90 -15.46
N MET A 289 -0.95 11.35 -16.41
CA MET A 289 -1.39 11.59 -17.79
C MET A 289 -1.94 10.31 -18.44
N LYS A 290 -1.21 9.19 -18.33
CA LYS A 290 -1.66 7.89 -18.84
C LYS A 290 -2.97 7.44 -18.19
N THR A 291 -3.11 7.62 -16.88
CA THR A 291 -4.33 7.28 -16.14
C THR A 291 -5.51 8.11 -16.65
N ARG A 292 -5.34 9.42 -16.82
CA ARG A 292 -6.40 10.30 -17.34
C ARG A 292 -6.78 9.99 -18.78
N ALA A 293 -5.80 9.67 -19.63
CA ALA A 293 -6.05 9.25 -21.01
C ALA A 293 -6.87 7.95 -21.05
N GLU A 294 -6.52 6.96 -20.20
CA GLU A 294 -7.24 5.69 -20.12
C GLU A 294 -8.66 5.88 -19.55
N ILE A 295 -8.85 6.76 -18.57
CA ILE A 295 -10.19 7.16 -18.11
C ILE A 295 -11.00 7.76 -19.25
N GLY A 296 -10.38 8.62 -20.08
CA GLY A 296 -11.03 9.19 -21.26
C GLY A 296 -11.42 8.12 -22.29
N ARG A 297 -10.53 7.15 -22.56
CA ARG A 297 -10.81 6.00 -23.45
C ARG A 297 -12.02 5.19 -22.96
N LEU A 298 -12.16 5.03 -21.65
CA LEU A 298 -13.27 4.31 -20.99
C LEU A 298 -14.55 5.16 -20.85
N GLY A 299 -14.66 6.29 -21.56
CA GLY A 299 -15.87 7.13 -21.55
C GLY A 299 -15.96 8.13 -20.39
N GLY A 300 -14.87 8.33 -19.64
CA GLY A 300 -14.78 9.29 -18.55
C GLY A 300 -15.26 8.77 -17.20
N ASN A 301 -14.75 9.35 -16.12
CA ASN A 301 -15.14 9.03 -14.75
C ASN A 301 -14.81 10.19 -13.78
N PRO A 302 -15.79 11.03 -13.42
CA PRO A 302 -15.53 12.23 -12.61
C PRO A 302 -15.04 11.90 -11.20
N PHE A 303 -15.46 10.77 -10.63
CA PHE A 303 -15.02 10.34 -9.30
C PHE A 303 -13.54 9.98 -9.30
N LEU A 304 -13.09 9.23 -10.32
CA LEU A 304 -11.70 8.84 -10.43
C LEU A 304 -10.79 10.04 -10.73
N ILE A 305 -11.24 10.97 -11.58
CA ILE A 305 -10.51 12.23 -11.83
C ILE A 305 -10.33 13.03 -10.54
N LYS A 306 -11.39 13.16 -9.73
CA LYS A 306 -11.30 13.85 -8.44
C LYS A 306 -10.30 13.18 -7.49
N ILE A 307 -10.26 11.85 -7.45
CA ILE A 307 -9.26 11.12 -6.65
C ILE A 307 -7.84 11.43 -7.14
N LEU A 308 -7.60 11.45 -8.46
CA LEU A 308 -6.29 11.80 -9.00
C LEU A 308 -5.87 13.22 -8.63
N ASP A 309 -6.81 14.18 -8.69
CA ASP A 309 -6.55 15.57 -8.28
C ASP A 309 -6.19 15.66 -6.79
N GLU A 310 -6.90 14.93 -5.92
CA GLU A 310 -6.57 14.85 -4.47
C GLU A 310 -5.19 14.23 -4.22
N LEU A 311 -4.73 13.34 -5.11
CA LEU A 311 -3.45 12.65 -4.97
C LEU A 311 -2.25 13.44 -5.47
N LYS A 312 -2.45 14.56 -6.17
CA LYS A 312 -1.38 15.46 -6.66
C LYS A 312 -0.74 16.34 -5.60
N ASN A 313 -1.02 16.11 -4.31
CA ASN A 313 -0.39 16.85 -3.21
C ASN A 313 1.14 16.72 -3.12
N TRP A 314 1.76 15.79 -3.86
CA TRP A 314 3.21 15.68 -3.99
C TRP A 314 3.81 16.68 -5.00
N ASP A 315 2.99 17.26 -5.88
CA ASP A 315 3.35 18.28 -6.88
C ASP A 315 3.39 19.69 -6.24
N THR A 316 3.97 19.78 -5.05
CA THR A 316 4.42 21.08 -4.55
C THR A 316 5.75 21.37 -5.23
N LYS A 317 5.81 22.41 -6.08
CA LYS A 317 7.02 22.87 -6.81
C LYS A 317 8.23 23.22 -5.93
N GLU A 318 8.14 23.04 -4.62
CA GLU A 318 9.23 23.25 -3.68
C GLU A 318 9.88 21.89 -3.40
N ALA A 319 11.22 21.84 -3.50
CA ALA A 319 12.00 20.70 -3.03
C ALA A 319 11.58 20.34 -1.59
N PRO A 320 11.60 19.04 -1.22
CA PRO A 320 11.18 18.62 0.11
C PRO A 320 11.97 19.38 1.18
N LYS A 321 11.30 20.29 1.89
CA LYS A 321 11.86 20.98 3.05
C LYS A 321 12.14 19.94 4.12
N ASN A 322 13.29 20.06 4.78
CA ASN A 322 13.68 19.22 5.90
C ASN A 322 12.53 19.17 6.92
N PRO A 323 11.97 17.97 7.20
CA PRO A 323 10.85 17.81 8.13
C PRO A 323 11.14 18.27 9.56
N LEU A 324 12.42 18.25 9.95
CA LEU A 324 12.88 18.55 11.30
C LEU A 324 13.34 20.01 11.46
N THR A 325 13.81 20.65 10.38
CA THR A 325 14.37 22.01 10.43
C THR A 325 13.62 23.03 9.58
N GLY A 326 12.71 22.60 8.71
CA GLY A 326 11.99 23.46 7.77
C GLY A 326 12.84 24.09 6.67
N THR A 327 14.14 23.74 6.57
CA THR A 327 15.09 24.28 5.59
C THR A 327 15.18 23.38 4.35
N PHE A 328 15.50 23.95 3.19
CA PHE A 328 15.77 23.19 1.98
C PHE A 328 16.96 22.22 2.13
#